data_AF-A0A9D7NU43-F1
#
_entry.id   AF-A0A9D7NU43-F1
#
_cell.length_a   1.000
_cell.length_b   1.000
_cell.length_c   1.000
_cell.angle_alpha   90.00
_cell.angle_beta   90.00
_cell.angle_gamma   90.00
#
_symmetry.space_group_name_H-M   'P 1'
#
loop_
_entity.id
_entity.type
_entity.pdbx_description
1 polymer ?
#
loop_
_entity_poly.entity_id
_entity_poly.type
_entity_poly.pdbx_seq_one_letter_code
_entity_poly.pdbx_strand_id
1 'polypeptide(L)'
;MSGKVPPSSRAKTRSPISRNKDVQRAARLYEKFSGHEAEAIGRLKVPPMPRVGVAVGEVDFIGYTTMRDGVTEKYIHKFKSADKPLFVVSPDGRQLYMVDGRYSFTERGIVDKTDKSG
;
A
#
# COMPACT_ATOMS: atom_id res chain seq x y z
N MET A 1 22.65 16.09 36.07
CA MET A 1 21.53 16.95 35.63
C MET A 1 21.07 16.47 34.26
N SER A 2 19.87 15.89 34.21
CA SER A 2 19.31 15.22 33.02
C SER A 2 18.86 16.26 31.99
N GLY A 3 19.51 16.26 30.82
CA GLY A 3 19.19 17.15 29.71
C GLY A 3 17.86 16.75 29.08
N LYS A 4 16.84 17.59 29.25
CA LYS A 4 15.53 17.48 28.61
C LYS A 4 15.71 17.51 27.09
N VAL A 5 15.30 16.44 26.40
CA VAL A 5 15.10 16.44 24.95
C VAL A 5 13.99 17.44 24.62
N PRO A 6 14.16 18.35 23.66
CA PRO A 6 13.09 19.28 23.29
C PRO A 6 11.89 18.50 22.73
N PRO A 7 10.64 18.90 23.03
CA PRO A 7 9.50 18.36 22.32
C PRO A 7 9.67 18.72 20.85
N SER A 8 9.93 17.72 20.02
CA SER A 8 10.02 17.92 18.58
C SER A 8 8.76 18.62 18.09
N SER A 9 8.97 19.57 17.18
CA SER A 9 8.06 20.55 16.61
C SER A 9 6.88 19.94 15.83
N ARG A 10 6.13 19.02 16.43
CA ARG A 10 5.09 18.19 15.79
C ARG A 10 3.71 18.85 15.71
N ALA A 11 3.62 20.13 16.08
CA ALA A 11 2.38 20.90 16.05
C ALA A 11 2.47 22.07 15.06
N LYS A 12 2.87 21.81 13.81
CA LYS A 12 2.37 22.65 12.71
C LYS A 12 0.96 22.15 12.40
N THR A 13 -0.02 23.03 12.55
CA THR A 13 -1.43 22.82 12.24
C THR A 13 -1.56 22.25 10.83
N ARG A 14 -1.64 20.92 10.69
CA ARG A 14 -1.75 20.24 9.40
C ARG A 14 -3.08 20.61 8.78
N SER A 15 -3.06 21.48 7.77
CA SER A 15 -4.23 21.67 6.92
C SER A 15 -4.49 20.34 6.20
N PRO A 16 -5.71 19.78 6.26
CA PRO A 16 -5.96 18.46 5.70
C PRO A 16 -5.75 18.49 4.18
N ILE A 17 -4.86 17.63 3.69
CA ILE A 17 -4.52 17.42 2.26
C ILE A 17 -5.80 17.29 1.41
N SER A 18 -6.86 16.70 1.98
CA SER A 18 -8.20 16.69 1.41
C SER A 18 -9.27 16.50 2.49
N ARG A 19 -10.49 16.99 2.25
CA ARG A 19 -11.68 16.66 3.07
C ARG A 19 -12.25 15.27 2.77
N ASN A 20 -11.82 14.63 1.68
CA ASN A 20 -12.24 13.28 1.33
C ASN A 20 -11.60 12.25 2.28
N LYS A 21 -12.43 11.46 2.96
CA LYS A 21 -11.98 10.48 3.97
C LYS A 21 -11.07 9.40 3.40
N ASP A 22 -11.28 8.98 2.16
CA ASP A 22 -10.46 7.94 1.53
C ASP A 22 -9.10 8.48 1.12
N VAL A 23 -9.03 9.72 0.65
CA VAL A 23 -7.75 10.41 0.40
C VAL A 23 -6.95 10.53 1.69
N GLN A 24 -7.59 10.87 2.81
CA GLN A 24 -6.91 10.91 4.11
C GLN A 24 -6.45 9.52 4.58
N ARG A 25 -7.23 8.46 4.32
CA ARG A 25 -6.82 7.08 4.64
C ARG A 25 -5.62 6.67 3.79
N ALA A 26 -5.63 6.95 2.49
CA ALA A 26 -4.52 6.68 1.58
C ALA A 26 -3.25 7.43 2.00
N ALA A 27 -3.37 8.72 2.34
CA ALA A 27 -2.26 9.51 2.85
C ALA A 27 -1.67 8.87 4.12
N ARG A 28 -2.49 8.53 5.12
CA ARG A 28 -2.00 7.87 6.35
C ARG A 28 -1.34 6.52 6.08
N LEU A 29 -1.86 5.73 5.13
CA LEU A 29 -1.25 4.44 4.76
C LEU A 29 0.12 4.65 4.13
N TYR A 30 0.23 5.61 3.20
CA TYR A 30 1.49 6.01 2.59
C TYR A 30 2.49 6.49 3.63
N GLU A 31 2.10 7.39 4.54
CA GLU A 31 2.99 7.94 5.57
C GLU A 31 3.54 6.85 6.48
N LYS A 32 2.68 5.93 6.93
CA LYS A 32 3.08 4.80 7.78
C LYS A 32 4.05 3.84 7.10
N PHE A 33 3.84 3.56 5.82
CA PHE A 33 4.66 2.61 5.08
C PHE A 33 6.00 3.21 4.63
N SER A 34 5.96 4.43 4.07
CA SER A 34 7.14 5.09 3.51
C SER A 34 8.01 5.81 4.54
N GLY A 35 7.45 6.16 5.70
CA GLY A 35 8.11 7.04 6.68
C GLY A 35 8.14 8.52 6.27
N HIS A 36 7.53 8.88 5.13
CA HIS A 36 7.50 10.25 4.60
C HIS A 36 6.17 10.94 4.88
N GLU A 37 6.16 12.27 4.93
CA GLU A 37 4.90 13.03 4.96
C GLU A 37 4.24 13.01 3.57
N ALA A 38 2.91 12.91 3.52
CA ALA A 38 2.18 13.01 2.26
C ALA A 38 2.02 14.50 1.89
N GLU A 39 2.90 15.02 1.04
CA GLU A 39 2.92 16.45 0.71
C GLU A 39 1.96 16.83 -0.43
N ALA A 40 1.71 15.93 -1.37
CA ALA A 40 0.90 16.19 -2.56
C ALA A 40 0.01 15.01 -2.95
N ILE A 41 -1.11 15.30 -3.62
CA ILE A 41 -2.00 14.29 -4.22
C ILE A 41 -1.79 14.28 -5.72
N GLY A 42 -1.30 13.14 -6.24
CA GLY A 42 -1.38 12.84 -7.67
C GLY A 42 -2.80 12.37 -8.03
N ARG A 43 -3.31 12.82 -9.18
CA ARG A 43 -4.54 12.27 -9.78
C ARG A 43 -4.17 11.52 -11.05
N LEU A 44 -4.61 10.27 -11.14
CA LEU A 44 -4.45 9.43 -12.32
C LEU A 44 -5.83 9.06 -12.83
N LYS A 45 -5.98 8.99 -14.15
CA LYS A 45 -7.19 8.43 -14.77
C LYS A 45 -7.06 6.91 -14.76
N VAL A 46 -7.73 6.26 -13.82
CA VAL A 46 -7.82 4.80 -13.77
C VAL A 46 -8.93 4.36 -14.73
N PRO A 47 -8.67 3.45 -15.67
CA PRO A 47 -9.74 2.82 -16.45
C PRO A 47 -10.75 2.14 -15.51
N PRO A 48 -12.05 2.09 -15.86
CA PRO A 48 -13.00 1.36 -15.04
C PRO A 48 -12.60 -0.12 -14.97
N MET A 49 -12.76 -0.72 -13.79
CA MET A 49 -12.57 -2.17 -13.64
C MET A 49 -13.53 -2.90 -14.59
N PRO A 50 -13.04 -3.82 -15.45
CA PRO A 50 -13.91 -4.56 -16.35
C PRO A 50 -14.83 -5.48 -15.55
N ARG A 51 -16.07 -5.65 -16.04
CA ARG A 51 -17.08 -6.52 -15.39
C ARG A 51 -16.76 -8.01 -15.51
N VAL A 52 -15.86 -8.38 -16.42
CA VAL A 52 -15.41 -9.76 -16.68
C VAL A 52 -13.90 -9.74 -16.91
N GLY A 53 -13.23 -10.85 -16.64
CA GLY A 53 -11.80 -11.02 -16.86
C GLY A 53 -11.43 -12.49 -17.01
N VAL A 54 -10.19 -12.74 -17.43
CA VAL A 54 -9.63 -14.09 -17.56
C VAL A 54 -8.92 -14.44 -16.25
N ALA A 55 -9.41 -15.44 -15.53
CA ALA A 55 -8.75 -15.98 -14.35
C ALA A 55 -7.60 -16.90 -14.80
N VAL A 56 -6.37 -16.53 -14.49
CA VAL A 56 -5.17 -17.26 -14.95
C VAL A 56 -4.68 -18.24 -13.90
N GLY A 57 -4.71 -17.86 -12.62
CA GLY A 57 -4.19 -18.65 -11.52
C GLY A 57 -4.01 -17.82 -10.25
N GLU A 58 -3.22 -18.31 -9.30
CA GLU A 58 -2.92 -17.60 -8.05
C GLU A 58 -1.62 -16.80 -8.14
N VAL A 59 -1.50 -15.71 -7.39
CA VAL A 59 -0.25 -14.96 -7.26
C VAL A 59 0.58 -15.53 -6.11
N ASP A 60 1.67 -16.21 -6.43
CA ASP A 60 2.58 -16.75 -5.42
C ASP A 60 3.45 -15.67 -4.77
N PHE A 61 3.87 -14.67 -5.54
CA PHE A 61 4.71 -13.59 -5.05
C PHE A 61 4.46 -12.28 -5.81
N ILE A 62 4.75 -11.17 -5.13
CA ILE A 62 4.84 -9.85 -5.75
C ILE A 62 6.16 -9.18 -5.34
N GLY A 63 6.89 -8.71 -6.34
CA GLY A 63 8.09 -7.90 -6.16
C GLY A 63 7.83 -6.45 -6.54
N TYR A 64 8.30 -5.50 -5.72
CA TYR A 64 8.22 -4.07 -6.04
C TYR A 64 9.38 -3.30 -5.43
N THR A 65 9.69 -2.14 -6.03
CA THR A 65 10.72 -1.22 -5.55
C THR A 65 10.06 0.09 -5.18
N THR A 66 10.45 0.68 -4.05
CA THR A 66 9.89 1.93 -3.55
C THR A 66 10.93 2.73 -2.77
N MET A 67 10.62 3.99 -2.48
CA MET A 67 11.34 4.80 -1.51
C MET A 67 10.76 4.58 -0.11
N ARG A 68 11.63 4.34 0.87
CA ARG A 68 11.28 4.29 2.30
C ARG A 68 12.38 4.97 3.08
N ASP A 69 12.02 5.91 3.95
CA ASP A 69 12.96 6.66 4.78
C ASP A 69 14.12 7.30 3.98
N GLY A 70 13.87 7.64 2.71
CA GLY A 70 14.85 8.25 1.80
C GLY A 70 15.79 7.24 1.11
N VAL A 71 15.57 5.94 1.29
CA VAL A 71 16.35 4.86 0.68
C VAL A 71 15.50 4.09 -0.32
N THR A 72 16.09 3.73 -1.46
CA THR A 72 15.45 2.82 -2.42
C THR A 72 15.51 1.40 -1.88
N GLU A 73 14.35 0.82 -1.62
CA GLU A 73 14.22 -0.54 -1.11
C GLU A 73 13.49 -1.45 -2.09
N LYS A 74 13.92 -2.72 -2.15
CA LYS A 74 13.29 -3.78 -2.93
C LYS A 74 12.59 -4.75 -2.00
N TYR A 75 11.32 -4.97 -2.27
CA TYR A 75 10.47 -5.87 -1.51
C TYR A 75 10.07 -7.07 -2.37
N ILE A 76 10.02 -8.23 -1.75
CA ILE A 76 9.37 -9.43 -2.29
C ILE A 76 8.43 -9.94 -1.20
N HIS A 77 7.14 -9.90 -1.46
CA HIS A 77 6.16 -10.62 -0.65
C HIS A 77 5.88 -11.96 -1.27
N LYS A 78 5.97 -13.03 -0.48
CA LYS A 78 5.52 -14.38 -0.87
C LYS A 78 4.25 -14.69 -0.09
N PHE A 79 3.16 -14.93 -0.80
CA PHE A 79 1.88 -15.22 -0.16
C PHE A 79 1.87 -16.65 0.39
N LYS A 80 1.31 -16.81 1.59
CA LYS A 80 0.91 -18.12 2.10
C LYS A 80 -0.24 -18.67 1.28
N SER A 81 -0.28 -20.00 1.14
CA SER A 81 -1.27 -20.72 0.33
C SER A 81 -2.72 -20.25 0.55
N ALA A 82 -3.11 -20.02 1.82
CA ALA A 82 -4.46 -19.61 2.17
C ALA A 82 -4.77 -18.11 1.92
N ASP A 83 -3.77 -17.31 1.57
CA ASP A 83 -3.90 -15.84 1.48
C ASP A 83 -3.64 -15.29 0.07
N LYS A 84 -3.28 -16.14 -0.89
CA LYS A 84 -2.98 -15.75 -2.27
C LYS A 84 -4.18 -15.07 -2.95
N PRO A 85 -3.96 -13.97 -3.67
CA PRO A 85 -4.97 -13.39 -4.55
C PRO A 85 -5.04 -14.14 -5.89
N LEU A 86 -6.17 -13.97 -6.57
CA LEU A 86 -6.39 -14.45 -7.93
C LEU A 86 -5.74 -13.48 -8.93
N PHE A 87 -4.94 -14.01 -9.85
CA PHE A 87 -4.39 -13.28 -10.99
C PHE A 87 -5.40 -13.23 -12.13
N VAL A 88 -5.86 -12.02 -12.45
CA VAL A 88 -6.90 -11.77 -13.46
C VAL A 88 -6.38 -10.82 -14.52
N VAL A 89 -6.69 -11.08 -15.79
CA VAL A 89 -6.35 -10.22 -16.93
C VAL A 89 -7.63 -9.60 -17.51
N SER A 90 -7.57 -8.33 -17.92
CA SER A 90 -8.70 -7.68 -18.63
C SER A 90 -9.02 -8.39 -19.96
N PRO A 91 -10.26 -8.26 -20.48
CA PRO A 91 -10.65 -8.90 -21.75
C PRO A 91 -9.83 -8.47 -22.96
N ASP A 92 -9.29 -7.24 -22.95
CA ASP A 92 -8.42 -6.71 -24.00
C ASP A 92 -6.93 -7.08 -23.80
N GLY A 93 -6.59 -7.80 -22.73
CA GLY A 93 -5.22 -8.20 -22.42
C GLY A 93 -4.30 -7.08 -21.92
N ARG A 94 -4.81 -5.87 -21.67
CA ARG A 94 -3.98 -4.68 -21.40
C ARG A 94 -3.75 -4.38 -19.93
N GLN A 95 -4.53 -4.97 -19.03
CA GLN A 95 -4.44 -4.73 -17.59
C GLN A 95 -4.39 -6.05 -16.81
N LEU A 96 -3.53 -6.04 -15.81
CA LEU A 96 -3.34 -7.11 -14.85
C LEU A 96 -3.97 -6.70 -13.52
N TYR A 97 -4.68 -7.63 -12.89
CA TYR A 97 -5.33 -7.41 -11.61
C TYR A 97 -4.96 -8.53 -10.64
N MET A 98 -4.76 -8.12 -9.40
CA MET A 98 -4.76 -9.01 -8.24
C MET A 98 -6.10 -8.83 -7.55
N VAL A 99 -6.96 -9.83 -7.64
CA VAL A 99 -8.33 -9.79 -7.12
C VAL A 99 -8.43 -10.71 -5.92
N ASP A 100 -9.19 -10.29 -4.91
CA ASP A 100 -9.33 -11.02 -3.64
C ASP A 100 -7.98 -11.17 -2.90
N GLY A 101 -7.84 -12.26 -2.13
CA GLY A 101 -6.70 -12.52 -1.27
C GLY A 101 -6.97 -12.08 0.16
N ARG A 102 -6.27 -12.74 1.09
CA ARG A 102 -6.46 -12.52 2.52
C ARG A 102 -5.21 -11.87 3.09
N TYR A 103 -5.02 -10.59 2.79
CA TYR A 103 -3.92 -9.80 3.32
C TYR A 103 -4.37 -8.37 3.63
N SER A 104 -3.51 -7.64 4.33
CA SER A 104 -3.64 -6.21 4.57
C SER A 104 -2.32 -5.54 4.22
N PHE A 105 -2.38 -4.35 3.63
CA PHE A 105 -1.20 -3.49 3.51
C PHE A 105 -1.04 -2.67 4.79
N THR A 106 0.15 -2.69 5.38
CA THR A 106 0.50 -2.08 6.67
C THR A 106 1.81 -1.30 6.56
N GLU A 107 2.31 -0.76 7.67
CA GLU A 107 3.66 -0.17 7.76
C GLU A 107 4.80 -1.17 7.46
N ARG A 108 4.52 -2.47 7.55
CA ARG A 108 5.46 -3.54 7.18
C ARG A 108 5.37 -3.93 5.70
N GLY A 109 4.47 -3.32 4.93
CA GLY A 109 4.10 -3.75 3.59
C GLY A 109 2.92 -4.73 3.62
N ILE A 110 2.93 -5.71 2.72
CA ILE A 110 1.87 -6.72 2.62
C ILE A 110 2.02 -7.71 3.80
N VAL A 111 0.93 -7.92 4.53
CA VAL A 111 0.86 -8.88 5.65
C VAL A 111 -0.30 -9.82 5.44
N ASP A 112 0.00 -11.11 5.33
CA ASP A 112 -0.97 -12.19 5.20
C ASP A 112 -1.86 -12.28 6.44
N LYS A 113 -3.17 -12.52 6.29
CA LYS A 113 -4.10 -12.65 7.42
C LYS A 113 -3.85 -13.91 8.25
N THR A 114 -3.23 -14.94 7.69
CA THR A 114 -2.79 -16.11 8.47
C THR A 114 -1.45 -15.90 9.16
N ASP A 115 -0.85 -14.70 9.06
CA ASP A 115 0.35 -14.40 9.83
C ASP A 115 0.05 -14.25 11.31
N LYS A 116 0.71 -15.07 12.13
CA LYS A 116 0.47 -15.16 13.59
C LYS A 116 1.11 -14.00 14.36
N SER A 117 1.83 -13.13 13.67
CA SER A 117 2.58 -11.98 14.17
C SER A 117 1.86 -10.65 13.88
N GLY A 118 0.53 -10.71 13.77
CA GLY A 118 -0.36 -9.56 13.59
C GLY A 118 -0.51 -8.72 14.85
#